data_AF-A0A259DGL2-F1
#
_entry.id   AF-A0A259DGL2-F1
#
_cell.length_a   1.000
_cell.length_b   1.000
_cell.length_c   1.000
_cell.angle_alpha   90.00
_cell.angle_beta   90.00
_cell.angle_gamma   90.00
#
_symmetry.space_group_name_H-M   'P 1'
#
loop_
_entity.id
_entity.type
_entity.pdbx_description
1 polymer ?
#
loop_
_entity_poly.entity_id
_entity_poly.type
_entity_poly.pdbx_seq_one_letter_code
_entity_poly.pdbx_strand_id
1 'polypeptide(L)'
;MGIVLTAEDLFDQVKQMPVEERIKFFSLVAINAFQETDYTHEQVFGHLRNASFSAEEAAEFLEISLPTLRRHVQAGRLKPASIVGRSQLFSSADLKLLKQKINKE
;
A
#
# COMPACT_ATOMS: atom_id res chain seq x y z
N MET A 1 -15.48 2.87 40.26
CA MET A 1 -16.61 3.20 39.37
C MET A 1 -16.14 4.36 38.52
N GLY A 2 -15.79 4.12 37.25
CA GLY A 2 -15.28 5.17 36.36
C GLY A 2 -16.42 6.11 35.99
N ILE A 3 -16.19 7.42 36.06
CA ILE A 3 -17.14 8.42 35.57
C ILE A 3 -17.27 8.20 34.07
N VAL A 4 -18.46 7.83 33.61
CA VAL A 4 -18.76 7.74 32.17
C VAL A 4 -18.97 9.17 31.70
N LEU A 5 -17.95 9.73 31.04
CA LEU A 5 -18.07 11.03 30.39
C LEU A 5 -19.00 10.88 29.18
N THR A 6 -20.14 11.57 29.17
CA THR A 6 -21.06 11.53 28.04
C THR A 6 -20.62 12.49 26.93
N ALA A 7 -21.20 12.31 25.74
CA ALA A 7 -20.97 13.24 24.63
C ALA A 7 -21.44 14.66 24.96
N GLU A 8 -22.51 14.80 25.74
CA GLU A 8 -23.04 16.08 26.19
C GLU A 8 -22.07 16.74 27.19
N ASP A 9 -21.53 15.98 28.14
CA ASP A 9 -20.53 16.48 29.08
C ASP A 9 -19.27 17.00 28.37
N LEU A 10 -18.80 16.27 27.34
CA LEU A 10 -17.66 16.68 26.53
C LEU A 10 -17.97 17.96 25.73
N PHE A 11 -19.16 18.05 25.15
CA PHE A 11 -19.59 19.23 24.40
C PHE A 11 -19.64 20.47 25.28
N ASP A 12 -20.17 20.35 26.50
CA ASP A 12 -20.22 21.45 27.46
C ASP A 12 -18.82 21.88 27.91
N GLN A 13 -17.87 20.96 28.04
CA GLN A 13 -16.46 21.31 28.29
C GLN A 13 -15.86 22.09 27.12
N VAL A 14 -16.11 21.67 25.89
CA VAL A 14 -15.62 22.38 24.68
C VAL A 14 -16.21 23.79 24.58
N LYS A 15 -17.47 24.02 24.98
CA LYS A 15 -18.06 25.37 25.01
C LYS A 15 -17.29 26.35 25.90
N GLN A 16 -16.73 25.87 27.01
CA GLN A 16 -15.98 26.70 27.96
C GLN A 16 -14.55 27.01 27.49
N MET A 17 -14.07 26.37 26.42
CA MET A 17 -12.72 26.59 25.90
C MET A 17 -12.61 27.91 25.14
N PRO A 18 -11.45 28.60 25.22
CA PRO A 18 -11.11 29.69 24.31
C PRO A 18 -11.23 29.27 22.85
N VAL A 19 -11.48 30.24 21.95
CA VAL A 19 -11.65 29.98 20.50
C VAL A 19 -10.46 29.20 19.92
N GLU A 20 -9.24 29.58 20.29
CA GLU A 20 -8.00 28.93 19.80
C GLU A 20 -7.92 27.45 20.20
N GLU A 21 -8.25 27.13 21.45
CA GLU A 21 -8.26 25.74 21.95
C GLU A 21 -9.39 24.92 21.36
N ARG A 22 -10.56 25.52 21.07
CA ARG A 22 -11.64 24.84 20.33
C ARG A 22 -11.17 24.42 18.93
N ILE A 23 -10.54 25.34 18.20
CA ILE A 23 -10.00 25.07 16.86
C ILE A 23 -8.97 23.93 16.92
N LYS A 24 -8.07 23.99 17.89
CA LYS A 24 -7.04 22.95 18.09
C LYS A 24 -7.65 21.60 18.43
N PHE A 25 -8.63 21.56 19.34
CA PHE A 25 -9.35 20.34 19.72
C PHE A 25 -10.00 19.66 18.52
N PHE A 26 -10.77 20.39 17.71
CA PHE A 26 -11.43 19.81 16.53
C PHE A 26 -10.42 19.38 15.45
N SER A 27 -9.30 20.08 15.32
CA SER A 27 -8.22 19.66 14.43
C SER A 27 -7.62 18.31 14.85
N LEU A 28 -7.38 18.12 16.15
CA LEU A 28 -6.88 16.86 16.68
C LEU A 28 -7.87 15.71 16.49
N VAL A 29 -9.17 15.95 16.71
CA VAL A 29 -10.21 14.96 16.48
C VAL A 29 -10.27 14.56 15.01
N ALA A 30 -10.27 15.52 14.08
CA ALA A 30 -10.30 15.25 12.65
C ALA A 30 -9.06 14.46 12.16
N ILE A 31 -7.88 14.78 12.70
CA ILE A 31 -6.61 14.12 12.30
C ILE A 31 -6.45 12.75 12.96
N ASN A 32 -6.96 12.51 14.16
CA ASN A 32 -6.56 11.31 14.93
C ASN A 32 -7.73 10.40 15.32
N ALA A 33 -8.93 10.95 15.54
CA ALA A 33 -10.05 10.15 16.06
C ALA A 33 -10.83 9.43 14.95
N PHE A 34 -10.70 9.88 13.70
CA PHE A 34 -11.41 9.33 12.54
C PHE A 34 -10.50 8.79 11.44
N GLN A 35 -9.18 8.74 11.67
CA GLN A 35 -8.30 7.99 10.77
C GLN A 35 -8.56 6.51 11.03
N GLU A 36 -9.22 5.85 10.08
CA GLU A 36 -9.28 4.40 10.03
C GLU A 36 -7.86 3.89 9.82
N THR A 37 -7.21 3.42 10.89
CA THR A 37 -5.90 2.77 10.81
C THR A 37 -5.99 1.37 10.22
N ASP A 38 -7.21 0.82 10.11
CA ASP A 38 -7.49 -0.51 9.57
C ASP A 38 -7.71 -0.43 8.06
N TYR A 39 -6.66 -0.06 7.34
CA TYR A 39 -6.70 -0.15 5.89
C TYR A 39 -6.89 -1.61 5.47
N THR A 40 -7.90 -1.85 4.65
CA THR A 40 -8.06 -3.17 4.03
C THR A 40 -6.90 -3.46 3.10
N HIS A 41 -6.56 -4.75 2.93
CA HIS A 41 -5.51 -5.17 1.98
C HIS A 41 -5.75 -4.61 0.56
N GLU A 42 -7.00 -4.47 0.15
CA GLU A 42 -7.34 -3.89 -1.16
C GLU A 42 -7.07 -2.38 -1.23
N GLN A 43 -7.33 -1.62 -0.16
CA GLN A 43 -6.99 -0.19 -0.12
C GLN A 43 -5.48 0.04 -0.15
N VAL A 44 -4.69 -0.79 0.54
CA VAL A 44 -3.23 -0.65 0.56
C VAL A 44 -2.58 -1.22 -0.69
N PHE A 45 -3.02 -2.39 -1.16
CA PHE A 45 -2.29 -3.17 -2.17
C PHE A 45 -3.09 -3.46 -3.45
N GLY A 46 -4.37 -3.07 -3.54
CA GLY A 46 -5.21 -3.32 -4.71
C GLY A 46 -4.60 -2.75 -6.00
N HIS A 47 -3.94 -1.60 -5.90
CA HIS A 47 -3.21 -0.99 -7.02
C HIS A 47 -2.07 -1.88 -7.56
N LEU A 48 -1.44 -2.71 -6.72
CA LEU A 48 -0.38 -3.62 -7.14
C LEU A 48 -0.90 -4.80 -7.98
N ARG A 49 -2.20 -5.11 -7.88
CA ARG A 49 -2.80 -6.26 -8.57
C ARG A 49 -2.75 -6.14 -10.09
N ASN A 50 -2.81 -4.90 -10.60
CA ASN A 50 -2.72 -4.58 -12.02
C ASN A 50 -1.48 -3.75 -12.36
N ALA A 51 -0.57 -3.55 -11.39
CA ALA A 51 0.64 -2.80 -11.62
C ALA A 51 1.56 -3.51 -12.62
N SER A 52 2.18 -2.69 -13.47
CA SER A 52 3.22 -3.09 -14.40
C SER A 52 4.57 -2.65 -13.85
N PHE A 53 5.50 -3.59 -13.78
CA PHE A 53 6.82 -3.42 -13.19
C PHE A 53 7.84 -3.29 -14.32
N SER A 54 8.75 -2.33 -14.21
CA SER A 54 9.97 -2.30 -15.01
C SER A 54 10.81 -3.57 -14.80
N ALA A 55 11.83 -3.77 -15.64
CA ALA A 55 12.72 -4.91 -15.48
C ALA A 55 13.48 -4.85 -14.15
N GLU A 56 13.87 -3.66 -13.71
CA GLU A 56 14.54 -3.43 -12.44
C GLU A 56 13.62 -3.78 -11.26
N GLU A 57 12.41 -3.21 -11.22
CA GLU A 57 11.43 -3.49 -10.17
C GLU A 57 10.98 -4.97 -10.17
N ALA A 58 10.89 -5.61 -11.34
CA ALA A 58 10.57 -7.03 -11.45
C ALA A 58 11.68 -7.93 -10.89
N ALA A 59 12.95 -7.55 -11.11
CA ALA A 59 14.10 -8.26 -10.53
C ALA A 59 14.11 -8.12 -9.00
N GLU A 60 13.82 -6.93 -8.49
CA GLU A 60 13.66 -6.68 -7.05
C GLU A 60 12.51 -7.49 -6.44
N PHE A 61 11.32 -7.50 -7.09
CA PHE A 61 10.17 -8.26 -6.64
C PHE A 61 10.47 -9.76 -6.48
N LEU A 62 11.25 -10.30 -7.42
CA LEU A 62 11.67 -11.70 -7.45
C LEU A 62 12.90 -11.98 -6.59
N GLU A 63 13.52 -10.95 -6.00
CA GLU A 63 14.76 -11.05 -5.21
C GLU A 63 15.92 -11.68 -5.99
N ILE A 64 16.03 -11.35 -7.28
CA ILE A 64 17.08 -11.85 -8.19
C ILE A 64 17.80 -10.70 -8.87
N SER A 65 18.96 -10.99 -9.46
CA SER A 65 19.67 -10.02 -10.29
C SER A 65 18.96 -9.79 -11.64
N LEU A 66 19.07 -8.57 -12.18
CA LEU A 66 18.53 -8.21 -13.50
C LEU A 66 18.99 -9.15 -14.65
N PRO A 67 20.26 -9.61 -14.70
CA PRO A 67 20.68 -10.63 -15.68
C PRO A 67 19.92 -11.96 -15.52
N THR A 68 19.61 -12.38 -14.29
CA THR A 68 18.84 -13.60 -14.03
C THR A 68 17.40 -13.44 -14.52
N LEU A 69 16.77 -12.28 -14.27
CA LEU A 69 15.46 -11.95 -14.85
C LEU A 69 15.50 -12.06 -16.38
N ARG A 70 16.49 -11.43 -17.03
CA ARG A 70 16.65 -11.49 -18.49
C ARG A 70 16.79 -12.93 -18.99
N ARG A 71 17.50 -13.80 -18.25
CA ARG A 71 17.59 -15.24 -18.57
C ARG A 71 16.22 -15.93 -18.48
N HIS A 72 15.40 -15.62 -17.47
CA HIS A 72 14.03 -16.14 -17.39
C HIS A 72 13.16 -15.69 -18.57
N VAL A 73 13.33 -14.44 -19.01
CA VAL A 73 12.64 -13.92 -20.20
C VAL A 73 13.08 -14.63 -21.47
N GLN A 74 14.40 -14.77 -21.69
CA GLN A 74 14.96 -15.49 -22.84
C GLN A 74 14.57 -16.96 -22.88
N ALA A 75 14.49 -17.62 -21.71
CA ALA A 75 14.03 -18.99 -21.58
C ALA A 75 12.50 -19.15 -21.71
N GLY A 76 11.75 -18.06 -21.94
CA GLY A 76 10.30 -18.06 -22.06
C GLY A 76 9.55 -18.37 -20.75
N ARG A 77 10.26 -18.41 -19.62
CA ARG A 77 9.69 -18.66 -18.27
C ARG A 77 8.94 -17.45 -17.73
N LEU A 78 9.26 -16.26 -18.24
CA LEU A 78 8.60 -14.99 -17.97
C LEU A 78 8.38 -14.26 -19.29
N LYS A 79 7.23 -13.62 -19.48
CA LYS A 79 6.94 -12.82 -20.68
C LYS A 79 6.65 -11.38 -20.27
N PRO A 80 7.16 -10.37 -21.00
CA PRO A 80 6.72 -9.00 -20.82
C PRO A 80 5.21 -8.89 -21.12
N ALA A 81 4.48 -8.22 -20.24
CA ALA A 81 3.07 -7.90 -20.42
C ALA A 81 2.86 -6.80 -21.47
N SER A 82 3.81 -5.85 -21.53
CA SER A 82 3.85 -4.83 -22.58
C SER A 82 5.28 -4.37 -22.84
N ILE A 83 5.51 -3.74 -23.99
CA ILE A 83 6.80 -3.17 -24.37
C ILE A 83 6.58 -1.71 -24.74
N VAL A 84 7.30 -0.80 -24.06
CA VAL A 84 7.29 0.64 -24.34
C VAL A 84 8.68 1.03 -24.85
N GLY A 85 8.79 1.22 -26.17
CA GLY A 85 10.08 1.42 -26.83
C GLY A 85 10.98 0.20 -26.65
N ARG A 86 12.04 0.33 -25.85
CA ARG A 86 12.95 -0.78 -25.49
C ARG A 86 12.69 -1.35 -24.09
N SER A 87 11.81 -0.72 -23.32
CA SER A 87 11.52 -1.11 -21.94
C SER A 87 10.45 -2.20 -21.92
N GLN A 88 10.77 -3.31 -21.26
CA GLN A 88 9.83 -4.40 -21.00
C GLN A 88 9.15 -4.15 -19.66
N LEU A 89 7.82 -4.30 -19.64
CA LEU A 89 7.02 -4.23 -18.44
C LEU A 89 6.43 -5.60 -18.10
N PHE A 90 6.36 -5.92 -16.82
CA PHE A 90 5.96 -7.22 -16.31
C PHE A 90 4.76 -7.09 -15.39
N SER A 91 3.79 -8.00 -15.51
CA SER A 91 2.61 -7.99 -14.65
C SER A 91 2.93 -8.57 -13.27
N SER A 92 2.35 -8.01 -12.20
CA SER A 92 2.49 -8.59 -10.86
C SER A 92 1.97 -10.03 -10.79
N ALA A 93 0.97 -10.39 -11.61
CA ALA A 93 0.43 -11.74 -11.69
C ALA A 93 1.48 -12.75 -12.18
N ASP A 94 2.17 -12.45 -13.28
CA ASP A 94 3.19 -13.35 -13.83
C ASP A 94 4.43 -13.43 -12.91
N LEU A 95 4.80 -12.32 -12.28
CA LEU A 95 5.89 -12.29 -11.31
C LEU A 95 5.58 -13.15 -10.07
N LYS A 96 4.34 -13.10 -9.55
CA LYS A 96 3.91 -13.98 -8.44
C LYS A 96 3.99 -15.45 -8.83
N LEU A 97 3.51 -15.81 -10.02
CA LEU A 97 3.56 -17.19 -10.51
C LEU A 97 5.00 -17.70 -10.67
N LEU A 98 5.91 -16.85 -11.15
CA LEU A 98 7.32 -17.22 -11.25
C LEU A 98 7.98 -17.36 -9.88
N LYS A 99 7.73 -16.43 -8.94
CA LYS A 99 8.26 -16.49 -7.56
C LYS A 99 7.87 -17.80 -6.87
N GLN A 100 6.62 -18.24 -7.05
CA GLN A 100 6.14 -19.53 -6.51
C GLN A 100 6.86 -20.74 -7.10
N LYS A 101 7.32 -20.68 -8.36
CA LYS A 101 8.08 -21.76 -9.00
C LYS A 101 9.52 -21.77 -8.50
N ILE A 102 10.16 -20.60 -8.42
CA ILE A 102 11.53 -20.46 -7.91
C ILE A 102 11.64 -20.96 -6.47
N ASN A 103 10.69 -20.64 -5.61
CA ASN A 103 10.74 -21.04 -4.19
C ASN A 103 10.42 -22.54 -3.94
N LYS A 104 9.99 -23.27 -4.97
CA LYS A 104 9.69 -24.71 -4.88
C LYS A 104 10.82 -25.59 -5.42
N GLU A 105 11.81 -25.00 -6.09
CA GLU A 105 13.03 -25.65 -6.57
C GLU A 105 14.13 -25.55 -5.49
#